data_AF-A0A947M1F3-F1
#
_entry.id   AF-A0A947M1F3-F1
#
_cell.length_a   1.000
_cell.length_b   1.000
_cell.length_c   1.000
_cell.angle_alpha   90.00
_cell.angle_beta   90.00
_cell.angle_gamma   90.00
#
_symmetry.space_group_name_H-M   'P 1'
#
loop_
_entity.id
_entity.type
_entity.pdbx_description
1 polymer ?
#
loop_
_entity_poly.entity_id
_entity_poly.type
_entity_poly.pdbx_seq_one_letter_code
_entity_poly.pdbx_strand_id
1 'polypeptide(L)'
;MQDLKELAAMTALNHTLKSSYFDVCALDKAAKLLDVNPKGEAYDTLHAIHCVHYDKMPPQLREAIPDLIKQCLGREITYQFTHLKQEVIEVTPASRIMKAIGLAK
;
A
#
# COMPACT_ATOMS: atom_id res chain seq x y z
N MET A 1 8.33 25.85 6.94
CA MET A 1 8.61 25.72 5.49
C MET A 1 9.08 24.29 5.28
N GLN A 2 8.40 23.51 4.44
CA GLN A 2 8.88 22.18 4.05
C GLN A 2 10.11 22.35 3.16
N ASP A 3 11.18 21.63 3.48
CA ASP A 3 12.42 21.60 2.70
C ASP A 3 12.14 20.98 1.33
N LEU A 4 12.71 21.53 0.26
CA LEU A 4 12.61 20.97 -1.10
C LEU A 4 13.11 19.51 -1.13
N LYS A 5 14.11 19.19 -0.30
CA LYS A 5 14.60 17.82 -0.12
C LYS A 5 13.53 16.89 0.44
N GLU A 6 12.75 17.38 1.40
CA GLU A 6 11.65 16.63 2.01
C GLU A 6 10.53 16.39 1.01
N LEU A 7 10.14 17.42 0.25
CA LEU A 7 9.15 17.28 -0.82
C LEU A 7 9.59 16.25 -1.89
N ALA A 8 10.87 16.29 -2.30
CA ALA A 8 11.42 15.34 -3.25
C ALA A 8 11.44 13.89 -2.70
N ALA A 9 11.88 13.71 -1.44
CA ALA A 9 11.88 12.40 -0.79
C ALA A 9 10.46 11.82 -0.67
N MET A 10 9.50 12.61 -0.22
CA MET A 10 8.10 12.19 -0.09
C MET A 10 7.48 11.85 -1.45
N THR A 11 7.80 12.63 -2.49
CA THR A 11 7.32 12.36 -3.85
C THR A 11 7.84 11.02 -4.38
N ALA A 12 9.12 10.71 -4.17
CA ALA A 12 9.70 9.44 -4.57
C ALA A 12 9.06 8.24 -3.84
N LEU A 13 8.88 8.35 -2.52
CA LEU A 13 8.26 7.29 -1.72
C LEU A 13 6.79 7.06 -2.10
N ASN A 14 6.03 8.14 -2.29
CA ASN A 14 4.64 8.05 -2.75
C ASN A 14 4.53 7.40 -4.14
N HIS A 15 5.46 7.68 -5.05
CA HIS A 15 5.51 7.01 -6.34
C HIS A 15 5.73 5.49 -6.20
N THR A 16 6.65 5.06 -5.34
CA THR A 16 6.89 3.63 -5.08
C THR A 16 5.65 2.94 -4.50
N LEU A 17 4.93 3.59 -3.60
CA LEU A 17 3.70 3.05 -3.02
C LEU A 17 2.54 3.00 -4.02
N LYS A 18 2.50 3.92 -4.99
CA LYS A 18 1.51 3.93 -6.08
C LYS A 18 1.84 2.95 -7.22
N SER A 19 3.10 2.56 -7.34
CA SER A 19 3.56 1.66 -8.39
C SER A 19 3.03 0.24 -8.20
N SER A 20 3.23 -0.63 -9.19
CA SER A 20 2.87 -2.05 -9.06
C SER A 20 3.90 -2.89 -8.30
N TYR A 21 5.03 -2.29 -7.92
CA TYR A 21 6.14 -2.94 -7.24
C TYR A 21 6.73 -2.02 -6.18
N PHE A 22 7.36 -2.64 -5.18
CA PHE A 22 8.16 -1.95 -4.19
C PHE A 22 9.63 -1.95 -4.63
N ASP A 23 10.28 -0.79 -4.55
CA ASP A 23 11.71 -0.63 -4.83
C ASP A 23 12.42 0.04 -3.65
N VAL A 24 13.25 -0.75 -2.95
CA VAL A 24 14.06 -0.25 -1.83
C VAL A 24 15.08 0.80 -2.26
N CYS A 25 15.50 0.85 -3.53
CA CYS A 25 16.38 1.92 -4.00
C CYS A 25 15.75 3.32 -3.87
N ALA A 26 14.41 3.40 -3.95
CA ALA A 26 13.70 4.66 -3.69
C ALA A 26 13.79 5.05 -2.20
N LEU A 27 13.72 4.07 -1.29
CA LEU A 27 13.91 4.27 0.14
C LEU A 27 15.33 4.76 0.45
N ASP A 28 16.35 4.10 -0.10
CA ASP A 28 17.75 4.49 0.12
C ASP A 28 18.04 5.92 -0.36
N LYS A 29 17.52 6.28 -1.54
CA LYS A 29 17.65 7.64 -2.09
C LYS A 29 16.93 8.67 -1.23
N ALA A 30 15.72 8.37 -0.77
CA ALA A 30 14.95 9.24 0.12
C ALA A 30 15.66 9.43 1.46
N ALA A 31 16.15 8.35 2.07
CA ALA A 31 16.90 8.38 3.33
C ALA A 31 18.17 9.23 3.20
N LYS A 32 18.95 9.02 2.13
CA LYS A 32 20.13 9.85 1.83
C LYS A 32 19.78 11.33 1.65
N LEU A 33 18.67 11.63 0.98
CA LEU A 33 18.25 13.01 0.74
C LEU A 33 17.83 13.71 2.04
N LEU A 34 17.25 12.95 2.97
CA LEU A 34 16.81 13.41 4.29
C LEU A 34 17.92 13.36 5.36
N ASP A 35 19.14 12.96 4.98
CA ASP A 35 20.27 12.73 5.90
C ASP A 35 19.93 11.75 7.03
N VAL A 36 19.12 10.73 6.71
CA VAL A 36 18.75 9.65 7.61
C VAL A 36 19.57 8.41 7.27
N ASN A 37 20.11 7.76 8.30
CA ASN A 37 20.76 6.46 8.18
C ASN A 37 19.76 5.35 8.55
N PRO A 38 19.09 4.72 7.58
CA PRO A 38 18.10 3.69 7.85
C PRO A 38 18.83 2.44 8.35
N LYS A 39 18.45 1.94 9.52
CA LYS A 39 19.09 0.80 10.16
C LYS A 39 18.10 0.03 11.01
N GLY A 40 18.41 -1.23 11.28
CA GLY A 40 17.62 -2.12 12.12
C GLY A 40 16.62 -2.95 11.33
N GLU A 41 15.82 -3.72 12.06
CA GLU A 41 15.00 -4.80 11.52
C GLU A 41 14.02 -4.35 10.42
N ALA A 42 13.42 -3.16 10.57
CA ALA A 42 12.52 -2.63 9.56
C ALA A 42 13.22 -2.36 8.22
N TYR A 43 14.46 -1.84 8.28
CA TYR A 43 15.27 -1.61 7.09
C TYR A 43 15.73 -2.93 6.49
N ASP A 44 16.23 -3.85 7.31
CA ASP A 44 16.70 -5.16 6.84
C ASP A 44 15.56 -5.94 6.16
N THR A 45 14.34 -5.84 6.70
CA THR A 45 13.13 -6.43 6.12
C THR A 45 12.81 -5.83 4.74
N LEU A 46 12.81 -4.51 4.61
CA LEU A 46 12.53 -3.84 3.33
C LEU A 46 13.68 -4.00 2.32
N HIS A 47 14.92 -4.10 2.79
CA HIS A 47 16.10 -4.25 1.96
C HIS A 47 16.21 -5.66 1.36
N ALA A 48 15.59 -6.66 1.98
CA ALA A 48 15.47 -8.01 1.42
C ALA A 48 14.54 -8.09 0.18
N ILE A 49 13.65 -7.11 -0.04
CA ILE A 49 12.61 -7.14 -1.08
C ILE A 49 12.84 -6.10 -2.18
N HIS A 50 13.92 -6.25 -2.95
CA HIS A 50 14.25 -5.35 -4.06
C HIS A 50 13.38 -5.62 -5.31
N CYS A 51 12.70 -4.59 -5.81
CA CYS A 51 11.90 -4.60 -7.05
C CYS A 51 10.86 -5.74 -7.13
N VAL A 52 10.18 -6.03 -6.02
CA VAL A 52 9.16 -7.08 -5.97
C VAL A 52 7.78 -6.48 -6.25
N HIS A 53 7.00 -7.11 -7.12
CA HIS A 53 5.62 -6.69 -7.38
C HIS A 53 4.73 -6.93 -6.17
N TYR A 54 3.84 -5.98 -5.87
CA TYR A 54 2.93 -6.08 -4.72
C TYR A 54 2.04 -7.32 -4.81
N ASP A 55 1.63 -7.74 -6.02
CA ASP A 55 0.81 -8.94 -6.26
C ASP A 55 1.54 -10.26 -5.89
N LYS A 56 2.88 -10.26 -5.86
CA LYS A 56 3.71 -11.39 -5.42
C LYS A 56 4.01 -11.38 -3.93
N MET A 57 3.61 -10.33 -3.22
CA MET A 57 3.80 -10.24 -1.78
C MET A 57 2.60 -10.84 -1.04
N PRO A 58 2.84 -11.57 0.07
CA PRO A 58 1.81 -11.88 1.04
C PRO A 58 1.07 -10.60 1.48
N PRO A 59 -0.26 -10.63 1.68
CA PRO A 59 -1.03 -9.44 2.07
C PRO A 59 -0.49 -8.75 3.33
N GLN A 60 -0.11 -9.53 4.33
CA GLN A 60 0.48 -9.03 5.59
C GLN A 60 1.75 -8.20 5.36
N LEU A 61 2.64 -8.67 4.47
CA LEU A 61 3.87 -7.93 4.15
C LEU A 61 3.54 -6.64 3.41
N ARG A 62 2.63 -6.71 2.43
CA ARG A 62 2.21 -5.56 1.63
C ARG A 62 1.62 -4.44 2.51
N GLU A 63 0.77 -4.81 3.45
CA GLU A 63 0.12 -3.87 4.38
C GLU A 63 1.12 -3.29 5.39
N ALA A 64 2.19 -4.01 5.74
CA ALA A 64 3.22 -3.55 6.66
C ALA A 64 4.23 -2.57 6.03
N ILE A 65 4.36 -2.51 4.70
CA ILE A 65 5.36 -1.68 4.01
C ILE A 65 5.31 -0.21 4.45
N PRO A 66 4.16 0.48 4.49
CA PRO A 66 4.08 1.86 4.99
C PRO A 66 4.70 2.02 6.38
N ASP A 67 4.29 1.21 7.34
CA ASP A 67 4.79 1.29 8.72
C ASP A 67 6.29 0.99 8.83
N LEU A 68 6.80 0.04 8.05
CA LEU A 68 8.23 -0.25 7.99
C LEU A 68 9.02 0.92 7.44
N ILE A 69 8.53 1.62 6.40
CA ILE A 69 9.18 2.81 5.87
C ILE A 69 9.20 3.93 6.93
N LYS A 70 8.08 4.12 7.65
CA LYS A 70 8.00 5.09 8.76
C LYS A 70 9.05 4.80 9.84
N GLN A 71 9.23 3.53 10.20
CA GLN A 71 10.27 3.10 11.14
C GLN A 71 11.69 3.37 10.60
N CYS A 72 11.94 3.10 9.30
CA CYS A 72 13.25 3.34 8.68
C CYS A 72 13.64 4.82 8.67
N LEU A 73 12.68 5.72 8.41
CA LEU A 73 12.95 7.14 8.28
C LEU A 73 12.81 7.91 9.59
N GLY A 74 12.20 7.31 10.62
CA GLY A 74 11.90 7.97 11.89
C GLY A 74 10.97 9.18 11.73
N ARG A 75 10.19 9.23 10.64
CA ARG A 75 9.32 10.35 10.28
C ARG A 75 7.95 9.86 9.87
N GLU A 76 6.93 10.63 10.25
CA GLU A 76 5.60 10.50 9.67
C GLU A 76 5.69 10.82 8.18
N ILE A 77 5.47 9.82 7.33
CA ILE A 77 5.20 10.06 5.92
C ILE A 77 3.72 10.42 5.84
N THR A 78 3.41 11.64 5.40
CA THR A 78 2.03 12.00 5.08
C THR A 78 1.65 11.25 3.80
N TYR A 79 1.15 10.02 3.97
CA TYR A 79 0.59 9.23 2.89
C TYR A 79 -0.62 9.99 2.33
N GLN A 80 -0.62 10.28 1.03
CA GLN A 80 -1.79 10.83 0.35
C GLN A 80 -2.66 9.71 -0.26
N PHE A 81 -2.72 8.55 0.40
CA PHE A 81 -3.48 7.42 -0.12
C PHE A 81 -4.61 7.06 0.82
N THR A 82 -5.82 7.34 0.36
CA THR A 82 -7.04 6.69 0.85
C THR A 82 -6.94 5.23 0.45
N HIS A 83 -6.92 4.31 1.42
CA HIS A 83 -7.22 2.91 1.13
C HIS A 83 -8.57 2.89 0.39
N LEU A 84 -8.57 2.44 -0.87
CA LEU A 84 -9.82 2.03 -1.50
C LEU A 84 -10.28 0.80 -0.72
N LYS A 85 -11.09 1.01 0.32
CA LYS A 85 -11.88 -0.08 0.92
C LYS A 85 -12.60 -0.73 -0.24
N GLN A 86 -12.26 -1.97 -0.55
CA GLN A 86 -13.03 -2.76 -1.51
C GLN A 86 -14.43 -2.89 -0.91
N GLU A 87 -15.41 -2.23 -1.52
CA GLU A 87 -16.80 -2.46 -1.19
C GLU A 87 -17.13 -3.89 -1.59
N VAL A 88 -17.34 -4.73 -0.58
CA VAL A 88 -17.88 -6.08 -0.78
C VAL A 88 -19.33 -5.91 -1.20
N ILE A 89 -19.61 -6.12 -2.48
CA ILE A 89 -20.98 -6.16 -2.97
C ILE A 89 -21.56 -7.53 -2.60
N GLU A 90 -22.42 -7.58 -1.59
CA GLU A 90 -23.25 -8.77 -1.34
C GLU A 90 -24.29 -8.91 -2.46
N VAL A 91 -24.01 -9.80 -3.42
CA VAL A 91 -24.97 -10.20 -4.44
C VAL A 91 -25.97 -11.19 -3.83
N THR A 92 -27.20 -10.73 -3.59
CA THR A 92 -28.31 -11.62 -3.26
C THR A 92 -28.89 -12.20 -4.56
N PRO A 93 -28.95 -13.54 -4.73
CA PRO A 93 -29.55 -14.14 -5.91
C PRO A 93 -31.05 -13.80 -5.96
N ALA A 94 -31.53 -13.28 -7.08
CA ALA A 94 -32.96 -13.07 -7.29
C ALA A 94 -33.69 -14.42 -7.26
N SER A 95 -34.55 -14.64 -6.27
CA SER A 95 -35.38 -15.83 -6.19
C SER A 95 -36.37 -15.82 -7.36
N ARG A 96 -36.21 -16.78 -8.28
CA ARG A 96 -37.10 -17.01 -9.42
C ARG A 96 -38.48 -17.43 -8.89
N ILE A 97 -39.45 -16.51 -8.85
CA ILE A 97 -40.84 -16.88 -8.53
C ILE A 97 -41.40 -17.68 -9.72
N MET A 98 -41.37 -19.00 -9.59
CA MET A 98 -42.22 -19.91 -10.36
C MET A 98 -43.34 -20.42 -9.45
N LYS A 99 -44.56 -19.95 -9.67
CA LYS A 99 -45.81 -20.65 -9.31
C LYS A 99 -46.90 -20.13 -10.25
N ALA A 100 -47.05 -20.77 -11.41
CA ALA A 100 -47.92 -21.93 -11.62
C ALA A 100 -49.40 -21.56 -11.54
N ILE A 101 -50.03 -21.68 -12.70
CA ILE A 101 -51.45 -21.63 -13.05
C ILE A 101 -52.29 -22.43 -12.03
N GLY A 102 -53.42 -21.89 -11.57
CA GLY A 102 -54.35 -22.57 -10.66
C GLY A 102 -55.74 -21.93 -10.61
N LEU A 103 -56.66 -22.54 -11.36
CA LEU A 103 -58.12 -22.38 -11.41
C LEU A 103 -58.83 -22.34 -10.02
N ALA A 104 -59.91 -21.54 -9.92
CA ALA A 104 -61.11 -21.64 -9.03
C ALA A 104 -61.49 -20.23 -8.53
N LYS A 105 -62.70 -19.69 -8.66
CA LYS A 105 -64.06 -20.23 -8.86
C LYS A 105 -64.89 -19.21 -9.63
#